data_AF-A0A430S898-F1
#
_entry.id   AF-A0A430S898-F1
#
_cell.length_a   1.000
_cell.length_b   1.000
_cell.length_c   1.000
_cell.angle_alpha   90.00
_cell.angle_beta   90.00
_cell.angle_gamma   90.00
#
_symmetry.space_group_name_H-M   'P 1'
#
loop_
_entity.id
_entity.type
_entity.pdbx_description
1 polymer ?
#
loop_
_entity_poly.entity_id
_entity_poly.type
_entity_poly.pdbx_seq_one_letter_code
_entity_poly.pdbx_strand_id
1 'polypeptide(L)'
;PTPNTPAVKPDWYFLWIYGILQIIPSSWGFRLFGATIGPEFIGGVLIPGILGLVGLLLPFVDTRKDKMRYMELPSEHPVRTSVILALLVFFLMTTLAGYKIDFQQQGSILGNNAVLWTLVLGGPLLTYIVSYTLLRIFYGKKEEEALQ
;
A
#
# COMPACT_ATOMS: atom_id res chain seq x y z
N PRO A 1 -35.64 -4.68 -21.65
CA PRO A 1 -34.29 -4.06 -21.56
C PRO A 1 -33.58 -4.48 -20.27
N THR A 2 -32.66 -5.43 -20.35
CA THR A 2 -31.67 -5.65 -19.28
C THR A 2 -30.67 -4.49 -19.33
N PRO A 3 -30.44 -3.75 -18.24
CA PRO A 3 -29.44 -2.69 -18.22
C PRO A 3 -28.06 -3.30 -18.48
N ASN A 4 -27.51 -3.10 -19.68
CA ASN A 4 -26.10 -3.37 -20.00
C ASN A 4 -25.24 -2.21 -19.49
N THR A 5 -25.30 -1.94 -18.18
CA THR A 5 -24.41 -0.95 -17.57
C THR A 5 -23.01 -1.57 -17.51
N PRO A 6 -21.99 -0.96 -18.16
CA PRO A 6 -20.62 -1.42 -18.04
C PRO A 6 -20.20 -1.47 -16.57
N ALA A 7 -19.22 -2.32 -16.24
CA ALA A 7 -18.68 -2.38 -14.88
C ALA A 7 -18.20 -0.99 -14.44
N VAL A 8 -18.93 -0.38 -13.49
CA VAL A 8 -18.64 0.95 -12.96
C VAL A 8 -17.50 0.84 -11.96
N LYS A 9 -16.44 1.63 -12.19
CA LYS A 9 -15.32 1.79 -11.26
C LYS A 9 -15.51 3.08 -10.48
N PRO A 10 -15.04 3.15 -9.22
CA PRO A 10 -15.07 4.40 -8.49
C PRO A 10 -14.01 5.38 -9.01
N ASP A 11 -14.07 6.62 -8.55
CA ASP A 11 -13.04 7.64 -8.82
C ASP A 11 -11.66 7.22 -8.33
N TRP A 12 -10.62 7.89 -8.85
CA TRP A 12 -9.21 7.58 -8.62
C TRP A 12 -8.83 7.43 -7.14
N TYR A 13 -9.43 8.21 -6.24
CA TYR A 13 -9.12 8.20 -4.81
C TYR A 13 -9.70 7.00 -4.05
N PHE A 14 -10.70 6.31 -4.64
CA PHE A 14 -11.28 5.06 -4.12
C PHE A 14 -10.81 3.82 -4.89
N LEU A 15 -10.08 4.01 -5.99
CA LEU A 15 -9.73 2.92 -6.91
C LEU A 15 -8.76 1.90 -6.28
N TRP A 16 -7.90 2.31 -5.35
CA TRP A 16 -7.02 1.39 -4.61
C TRP A 16 -7.80 0.44 -3.69
N ILE A 17 -8.87 0.92 -3.03
CA ILE A 17 -9.75 0.07 -2.20
C ILE A 17 -10.49 -0.92 -3.10
N TYR A 18 -11.02 -0.44 -4.23
CA TYR A 18 -11.65 -1.30 -5.23
C TYR A 18 -10.68 -2.38 -5.74
N GLY A 19 -9.41 -2.04 -5.98
CA GLY A 19 -8.42 -3.01 -6.39
C GLY A 19 -8.09 -4.06 -5.34
N ILE A 20 -8.08 -3.70 -4.05
CA ILE A 20 -7.99 -4.68 -2.96
C ILE A 20 -9.18 -5.66 -3.02
N LEU A 21 -10.40 -5.14 -3.19
CA LEU A 21 -11.60 -5.98 -3.32
C LEU A 21 -11.52 -6.93 -4.53
N GLN A 22 -10.87 -6.52 -5.62
CA GLN A 22 -10.71 -7.35 -6.82
C GLN A 22 -9.72 -8.51 -6.65
N ILE A 23 -8.76 -8.41 -5.73
CA ILE A 23 -7.69 -9.43 -5.56
C ILE A 23 -7.90 -10.36 -4.37
N ILE A 24 -8.72 -9.94 -3.39
CA ILE A 24 -9.05 -10.77 -2.24
C ILE A 24 -9.82 -12.01 -2.72
N PRO A 25 -9.39 -13.22 -2.31
CA PRO A 25 -10.13 -14.44 -2.61
C PRO A 25 -11.51 -14.42 -1.97
N SER A 26 -12.54 -14.83 -2.72
CA SER A 26 -13.92 -14.94 -2.21
C SER A 26 -14.06 -15.99 -1.09
N SER A 27 -13.11 -16.91 -0.96
CA SER A 27 -13.05 -17.90 0.11
C SER A 27 -12.54 -17.35 1.44
N TRP A 28 -12.01 -16.11 1.47
CA TRP A 28 -11.51 -15.50 2.70
C TRP A 28 -12.65 -14.97 3.55
N GLY A 29 -12.99 -15.71 4.59
CA GLY A 29 -13.92 -15.24 5.60
C GLY A 29 -13.92 -16.13 6.83
N PHE A 30 -14.32 -15.58 7.96
CA PHE A 30 -14.45 -16.31 9.21
C PHE A 30 -15.63 -15.80 10.01
N ARG A 31 -16.16 -16.63 10.91
CA ARG A 31 -17.22 -16.26 11.84
C ARG A 31 -16.60 -15.95 13.20
N LEU A 32 -16.93 -14.80 13.77
CA LEU A 32 -16.43 -14.37 15.07
C LEU A 32 -17.55 -13.65 15.84
N PHE A 33 -17.78 -14.05 17.10
CA PHE A 33 -18.81 -13.50 17.98
C PHE A 33 -20.23 -13.43 17.36
N GLY A 34 -20.62 -14.43 16.56
CA GLY A 34 -21.91 -14.47 15.88
C GLY A 34 -22.01 -13.59 14.62
N ALA A 35 -20.97 -12.79 14.32
CA ALA A 35 -20.85 -12.04 13.08
C ALA A 35 -20.07 -12.83 12.02
N THR A 36 -20.40 -12.61 10.74
CA THR A 36 -19.65 -13.17 9.60
C THR A 36 -18.75 -12.06 9.03
N ILE A 37 -17.44 -12.28 9.09
CA ILE A 37 -16.44 -11.39 8.49
C ILE A 37 -16.11 -11.95 7.10
N GLY A 38 -16.58 -11.27 6.06
CA GLY A 38 -16.41 -11.66 4.68
C GLY A 38 -15.26 -10.94 3.95
N PRO A 39 -14.96 -11.37 2.71
CA PRO A 39 -13.96 -10.74 1.84
C PRO A 39 -14.14 -9.22 1.69
N GLU A 40 -15.40 -8.77 1.61
CA GLU A 40 -15.77 -7.37 1.41
C GLU A 40 -15.43 -6.53 2.64
N PHE A 41 -15.62 -7.08 3.83
CA PHE A 41 -15.21 -6.42 5.06
C PHE A 41 -13.68 -6.33 5.14
N ILE A 42 -12.98 -7.42 4.81
CA ILE A 42 -11.51 -7.46 4.85
C ILE A 42 -10.92 -6.41 3.90
N GLY A 43 -11.40 -6.37 2.66
CA GLY A 43 -10.88 -5.45 1.63
C GLY A 43 -11.35 -4.02 1.74
N GLY A 44 -12.63 -3.83 2.04
CA GLY A 44 -13.27 -2.51 2.05
C GLY A 44 -13.15 -1.76 3.36
N VAL A 45 -12.97 -2.48 4.48
CA VAL A 45 -12.99 -1.88 5.83
C VAL A 45 -11.72 -2.18 6.61
N LEU A 46 -11.35 -3.45 6.75
CA LEU A 46 -10.26 -3.85 7.64
C LEU A 46 -8.90 -3.31 7.17
N ILE A 47 -8.53 -3.56 5.91
CA ILE A 47 -7.23 -3.10 5.36
C ILE A 47 -7.16 -1.56 5.34
N PRO A 48 -8.13 -0.82 4.77
CA PRO A 48 -8.12 0.64 4.82
C PRO A 48 -8.16 1.18 6.25
N GLY A 49 -8.92 0.55 7.14
CA GLY A 49 -9.03 0.92 8.54
C GLY A 49 -7.72 0.78 9.30
N ILE A 50 -6.96 -0.32 9.07
CA ILE A 50 -5.63 -0.50 9.65
C ILE A 50 -4.67 0.56 9.13
N LEU A 51 -4.64 0.83 7.82
CA LEU A 51 -3.77 1.86 7.25
C LEU A 51 -4.09 3.25 7.81
N GLY A 52 -5.38 3.58 7.91
CA GLY A 52 -5.85 4.83 8.51
C GLY A 52 -5.50 4.94 10.00
N LEU A 53 -5.69 3.86 10.76
CA LEU A 53 -5.36 3.82 12.19
C LEU A 53 -3.85 3.95 12.42
N VAL A 54 -3.03 3.24 11.64
CA VAL A 54 -1.56 3.38 11.70
C VAL A 54 -1.17 4.83 11.39
N GLY A 55 -1.70 5.41 10.32
CA GLY A 55 -1.45 6.81 9.95
C GLY A 55 -1.85 7.80 11.04
N LEU A 56 -2.99 7.57 11.70
CA LEU A 56 -3.48 8.38 12.83
C LEU A 56 -2.56 8.24 14.06
N LEU A 57 -1.99 7.05 14.29
CA LEU A 57 -1.12 6.78 15.42
C LEU A 57 0.34 7.21 15.21
N LEU A 58 0.78 7.45 13.97
CA LEU A 58 2.14 7.87 13.63
C LEU A 58 2.72 9.00 14.52
N PRO A 59 2.03 10.13 14.76
CA PRO A 59 2.59 11.22 15.57
C PRO A 59 2.82 10.83 17.04
N PHE A 60 2.12 9.81 17.55
CA PHE A 60 2.26 9.34 18.93
C PHE A 60 3.39 8.33 19.09
N VAL A 61 3.87 7.75 17.98
CA VAL A 61 5.00 6.81 17.95
C VAL A 61 6.33 7.55 17.83
N ASP A 62 6.35 8.84 17.44
CA ASP A 62 7.58 9.64 17.38
C ASP A 62 8.08 9.95 18.81
N THR A 63 9.14 9.25 19.25
CA THR A 63 9.70 9.35 20.60
C THR A 63 10.75 10.45 20.75
N ARG A 64 10.82 11.42 19.84
CA ARG A 64 11.86 12.44 19.89
C ARG A 64 11.74 13.34 21.12
N LYS A 65 12.87 13.49 21.81
CA LYS A 65 13.01 14.31 23.02
C LYS A 65 13.09 15.81 22.70
N ASP A 66 13.75 16.15 21.61
CA ASP A 66 13.96 17.53 21.19
C ASP A 66 12.90 17.97 20.17
N LYS A 67 12.37 19.18 20.37
CA LYS A 67 11.41 19.78 19.45
C LYS A 67 12.12 20.26 18.19
N MET A 68 11.91 19.58 17.06
CA MET A 68 12.34 20.09 15.77
C MET A 68 11.45 21.23 15.27
N ARG A 69 12.10 22.33 14.84
CA ARG A 69 11.44 23.54 14.32
C ARG A 69 11.55 23.68 12.80
N TYR A 70 12.28 22.77 12.15
CA TYR A 70 12.54 22.76 10.72
C TYR A 70 12.10 21.44 10.11
N MET A 71 11.83 21.47 8.80
CA MET A 71 11.51 20.25 8.06
C MET A 71 12.76 19.38 7.95
N GLU A 72 12.58 18.09 8.24
CA GLU A 72 13.65 17.11 8.11
C GLU A 72 13.84 16.71 6.65
N LEU A 73 15.09 16.55 6.22
CA LEU A 73 15.37 16.08 4.88
C LEU A 73 15.02 14.59 4.78
N PRO A 74 14.21 14.16 3.79
CA PRO A 74 13.88 12.75 3.61
C PRO A 74 15.12 11.87 3.42
N SER A 75 16.21 12.44 2.88
CA SER A 75 17.46 11.72 2.65
C SER A 75 18.18 11.29 3.93
N GLU A 76 17.96 11.98 5.04
CA GLU A 76 18.59 11.70 6.34
C GLU A 76 17.77 10.71 7.19
N HIS A 77 16.60 10.28 6.69
CA HIS A 77 15.73 9.34 7.40
C HIS A 77 15.40 8.13 6.50
N PRO A 78 16.39 7.29 6.19
CA PRO A 78 16.27 6.24 5.18
C PRO A 78 15.09 5.30 5.45
N VAL A 79 14.89 4.86 6.71
CA VAL A 79 13.78 3.96 7.05
C VAL A 79 12.42 4.63 6.83
N ARG A 80 12.20 5.82 7.40
CA ARG A 80 10.92 6.53 7.30
C ARG A 80 10.57 6.82 5.85
N THR A 81 11.54 7.32 5.08
CA THR A 81 11.36 7.66 3.66
C THR A 81 11.04 6.41 2.84
N SER A 82 11.78 5.32 3.04
CA SER A 82 11.54 4.06 2.33
C SER A 82 10.19 3.42 2.64
N VAL A 83 9.70 3.50 3.88
CA VAL A 83 8.36 3.01 4.24
C VAL A 83 7.28 3.80 3.49
N ILE A 84 7.39 5.12 3.43
CA ILE A 84 6.41 5.96 2.71
C ILE A 84 6.45 5.68 1.20
N LEU A 85 7.64 5.53 0.62
CA LEU A 85 7.77 5.16 -0.80
C LEU A 85 7.16 3.79 -1.10
N ALA A 86 7.38 2.81 -0.22
CA ALA A 86 6.74 1.49 -0.33
C ALA A 86 5.21 1.59 -0.25
N LEU A 87 4.68 2.42 0.67
CA LEU A 87 3.24 2.65 0.80
C LEU A 87 2.65 3.34 -0.45
N LEU A 88 3.36 4.29 -1.05
CA LEU A 88 2.95 4.89 -2.33
C LEU A 88 2.87 3.84 -3.44
N VAL A 89 3.88 2.98 -3.56
CA VAL A 89 3.85 1.88 -4.54
C VAL A 89 2.72 0.89 -4.23
N PHE A 90 2.41 0.65 -2.97
CA PHE A 90 1.26 -0.18 -2.59
C PHE A 90 -0.05 0.41 -3.13
N PHE A 91 -0.28 1.72 -2.97
CA PHE A 91 -1.46 2.40 -3.53
C PHE A 91 -1.50 2.34 -5.05
N LEU A 92 -0.35 2.49 -5.73
CA LEU A 92 -0.28 2.38 -7.19
C LEU A 92 -0.60 0.96 -7.68
N MET A 93 -0.04 -0.06 -7.04
CA MET A 93 -0.24 -1.46 -7.44
C MET A 93 -1.66 -1.95 -7.13
N THR A 94 -2.26 -1.52 -6.02
CA THR A 94 -3.67 -1.80 -5.73
C THR A 94 -4.58 -1.03 -6.68
N THR A 95 -4.27 0.21 -7.06
CA THR A 95 -5.00 0.92 -8.12
C THR A 95 -4.95 0.17 -9.45
N LEU A 96 -3.78 -0.34 -9.85
CA LEU A 96 -3.62 -1.18 -11.03
C LEU A 96 -4.49 -2.45 -10.95
N ALA A 97 -4.55 -3.08 -9.77
CA ALA A 97 -5.42 -4.23 -9.53
C ALA A 97 -6.92 -3.91 -9.68
N GLY A 98 -7.32 -2.65 -9.53
CA GLY A 98 -8.68 -2.18 -9.86
C GLY A 98 -9.08 -2.39 -11.32
N TYR A 99 -8.10 -2.52 -12.23
CA TYR A 99 -8.34 -2.81 -13.65
C TYR A 99 -8.30 -4.30 -14.00
N LYS A 100 -8.25 -5.20 -13.01
CA LYS A 100 -8.16 -6.65 -13.21
C LYS A 100 -9.17 -7.19 -14.23
N ILE A 101 -10.44 -6.80 -14.14
CA ILE A 101 -11.50 -7.28 -15.04
C ILE A 101 -11.23 -6.87 -16.50
N ASP A 102 -10.76 -5.64 -16.72
CA ASP A 102 -10.45 -5.16 -18.07
C ASP A 102 -9.23 -5.92 -18.64
N PHE A 103 -8.22 -6.17 -17.81
CA PHE A 103 -7.06 -6.98 -18.21
C PHE A 103 -7.44 -8.43 -18.54
N GLN A 104 -8.39 -9.01 -17.81
CA GLN A 104 -8.91 -10.35 -18.11
C GLN A 104 -9.61 -10.38 -19.48
N GLN A 105 -10.43 -9.37 -19.79
CA GLN A 105 -11.11 -9.27 -21.09
C GLN A 105 -10.14 -9.11 -22.24
N GLN A 106 -8.98 -8.49 -22.01
CA GLN A 106 -7.91 -8.31 -22.99
C GLN A 106 -6.96 -9.52 -23.10
N GLY A 107 -7.14 -10.55 -22.27
CA GLY A 107 -6.22 -11.70 -22.21
C GLY A 107 -4.82 -11.35 -21.66
N SER A 108 -4.70 -10.23 -20.93
CA SER A 108 -3.44 -9.78 -20.33
C SER A 108 -3.08 -10.60 -19.10
N ILE A 109 -1.78 -10.82 -18.89
CA ILE A 109 -1.23 -11.46 -17.68
C ILE A 109 -1.63 -10.71 -16.39
N LEU A 110 -1.90 -9.41 -16.49
CA LEU A 110 -2.38 -8.59 -15.37
C LEU A 110 -3.80 -8.94 -14.91
N GLY A 111 -4.53 -9.74 -15.69
CA GLY A 111 -5.81 -10.33 -15.25
C GLY A 111 -5.66 -11.49 -14.27
N ASN A 112 -4.44 -12.00 -14.08
CA ASN A 112 -4.15 -13.12 -13.18
C ASN A 112 -3.98 -12.63 -11.74
N ASN A 113 -4.70 -13.26 -10.81
CA ASN A 113 -4.66 -12.92 -9.38
C ASN A 113 -3.25 -13.06 -8.78
N ALA A 114 -2.52 -14.12 -9.13
CA ALA A 114 -1.18 -14.37 -8.58
C ALA A 114 -0.18 -13.28 -8.98
N VAL A 115 -0.31 -12.77 -10.22
CA VAL A 115 0.52 -11.68 -10.74
C VAL A 115 0.23 -10.40 -9.98
N LEU A 116 -1.05 -10.07 -9.79
CA LEU A 116 -1.44 -8.88 -9.02
C LEU A 116 -1.00 -8.95 -7.56
N TRP A 117 -1.11 -10.10 -6.89
CA TRP A 117 -0.57 -10.29 -5.54
C TRP A 117 0.95 -10.10 -5.49
N THR A 118 1.67 -10.62 -6.48
CA THR A 118 3.11 -10.42 -6.62
C THR A 118 3.46 -8.95 -6.76
N LEU A 119 2.69 -8.18 -7.55
CA LEU A 119 2.92 -6.75 -7.71
C LEU A 119 2.57 -5.95 -6.45
N VAL A 120 1.41 -6.23 -5.84
CA VAL A 120 0.91 -5.52 -4.65
C VAL A 120 1.80 -5.74 -3.43
N LEU A 121 2.42 -6.92 -3.27
CA LEU A 121 3.32 -7.20 -2.15
C LEU A 121 4.79 -7.01 -2.52
N GLY A 122 5.19 -7.53 -3.68
CA GLY A 122 6.58 -7.48 -4.15
C GLY A 122 7.02 -6.10 -4.59
N GLY A 123 6.14 -5.30 -5.20
CA GLY A 123 6.45 -3.93 -5.60
C GLY A 123 6.87 -3.06 -4.41
N PRO A 124 6.03 -2.91 -3.37
CA PRO A 124 6.36 -2.16 -2.15
C PRO A 124 7.62 -2.68 -1.45
N LEU A 125 7.78 -4.01 -1.35
CA LEU A 125 8.94 -4.62 -0.71
C LEU A 125 10.23 -4.28 -1.45
N LEU A 126 10.23 -4.40 -2.79
CA LEU A 126 11.36 -4.05 -3.62
C LEU A 126 11.66 -2.55 -3.54
N THR A 127 10.64 -1.69 -3.57
CA THR A 127 10.80 -0.25 -3.41
C THR A 127 11.41 0.11 -2.06
N TYR A 128 10.98 -0.52 -0.98
CA TYR A 128 11.58 -0.33 0.33
C TYR A 128 13.08 -0.68 0.30
N ILE A 129 13.43 -1.88 -0.15
CA ILE A 129 14.83 -2.37 -0.17
C ILE A 129 15.71 -1.45 -1.01
N VAL A 130 15.27 -1.12 -2.23
CA VAL A 130 16.03 -0.28 -3.15
C VAL A 130 16.21 1.13 -2.59
N SER A 131 15.14 1.80 -2.19
CA SER A 131 15.22 3.17 -1.66
C SER A 131 16.05 3.24 -0.39
N TYR A 132 15.92 2.26 0.52
CA TYR A 132 16.68 2.21 1.76
C TYR A 132 18.17 2.06 1.49
N THR A 133 18.52 1.14 0.58
CA THR A 133 19.90 0.88 0.19
C THR A 133 20.52 2.10 -0.47
N LEU A 134 19.82 2.76 -1.39
CA LEU A 134 20.31 3.98 -2.04
C LEU A 134 20.52 5.12 -1.05
N LEU A 135 19.55 5.37 -0.17
CA LEU A 135 19.67 6.43 0.84
C LEU A 135 20.84 6.17 1.78
N ARG A 136 21.04 4.92 2.23
CA ARG A 136 22.17 4.59 3.10
C ARG A 136 23.52 4.72 2.38
N ILE A 137 23.60 4.37 1.10
CA ILE A 137 24.84 4.51 0.31
C ILE A 137 25.22 5.98 0.11
N PHE A 138 24.27 6.83 -0.26
CA PHE A 138 24.56 8.22 -0.61
C PHE A 138 24.62 9.16 0.60
N TYR A 139 23.84 8.90 1.64
CA TYR A 139 23.69 9.81 2.78
C TYR A 139 24.21 9.23 4.11
N GLY A 140 24.43 7.92 4.21
CA GLY A 140 24.98 7.31 5.43
C GLY A 140 26.42 7.71 5.76
N LYS A 141 27.22 8.10 4.75
CA LYS A 141 28.62 8.55 4.97
C LYS A 141 28.74 9.86 5.73
N LYS A 142 27.75 10.76 5.63
CA LYS A 142 27.77 12.04 6.36
C LYS A 142 27.67 11.86 7.87
N GLU A 143 27.02 10.78 8.34
CA GLU A 143 26.94 10.49 9.78
C GLU A 143 28.26 9.98 10.34
N GLU A 144 29.00 9.15 9.58
CA GLU A 144 30.31 8.63 10.02
C GLU A 144 31.39 9.72 10.11
N GLU A 145 31.40 10.66 9.17
CA GLU A 145 32.33 11.81 9.17
C GLU A 145 32.00 12.85 10.25
N ALA A 146 30.73 13.00 10.65
CA ALA A 146 30.31 13.92 11.71
C ALA A 146 30.56 13.39 13.14
N LEU A 147 30.81 12.09 13.28
CA LEU A 147 31.10 11.41 14.55
C LEU A 147 32.60 11.25 14.85
N GLN A 148 33.46 11.57 13.87
CA GLN A 148 34.93 11.64 14.01
C GLN A 148 35.39 13.05 14.32
#